data_AF-A0A486UA21-F1
#
_entry.id   AF-A0A486UA21-F1
#
_cell.length_a   1.000
_cell.length_b   1.000
_cell.length_c   1.000
_cell.angle_alpha   90.00
_cell.angle_beta   90.00
_cell.angle_gamma   90.00
#
_symmetry.space_group_name_H-M   'P 1'
#
loop_
_entity.id
_entity.type
_entity.pdbx_description
1 polymer ?
#
loop_
_entity_poly.entity_id
_entity_poly.type
_entity_poly.pdbx_seq_one_letter_code
_entity_poly.pdbx_strand_id
1 'polypeptide(L)'
;MSRLAAIISAVVICLIVSLGWLASHYHDNATEFKRQRDEKVKALNLANETITDMTTRQRDVAALDAKYTKELADAKAENDALQRKLDNGGRVLVKGKCPVSASTQTAGAASMGDDATVELSAVAGRNVLGIRSGIISDQTALRALQDYIHTQCLR
;
A
#
# COMPACT_ATOMS: atom_id res chain seq x y z
N MET A 1 19.67 -38.37 76.58
CA MET A 1 20.22 -38.51 75.21
C MET A 1 21.74 -38.38 75.29
N SER A 2 22.51 -39.26 74.65
CA SER A 2 23.98 -39.18 74.68
C SER A 2 24.46 -37.96 73.89
N ARG A 3 25.57 -37.33 74.31
CA ARG A 3 26.17 -36.18 73.61
C ARG A 3 26.40 -36.47 72.11
N LEU A 4 26.72 -37.73 71.79
CA LEU A 4 26.91 -38.22 70.42
C LEU A 4 25.62 -38.12 69.58
N ALA A 5 24.47 -38.49 70.13
CA ALA A 5 23.19 -38.40 69.44
C ALA A 5 22.78 -36.95 69.12
N ALA A 6 23.11 -36.01 70.02
CA ALA A 6 22.85 -34.58 69.82
C ALA A 6 23.76 -33.96 68.74
N ILE A 7 25.02 -34.41 68.64
CA ILE A 7 25.94 -33.95 67.58
C ILE A 7 25.48 -34.47 66.21
N ILE A 8 25.12 -35.76 66.13
CA ILE A 8 24.63 -36.35 64.88
C ILE A 8 23.35 -35.66 64.41
N SER A 9 22.40 -35.39 65.31
CA SER A 9 21.17 -34.68 64.92
C SER A 9 21.45 -33.27 64.42
N ALA A 10 22.37 -32.54 65.07
CA ALA A 10 22.76 -31.19 64.64
C ALA A 10 23.39 -31.18 63.24
N VAL A 11 24.27 -32.14 62.94
CA VAL A 11 24.90 -32.27 61.61
C VAL A 11 23.86 -32.60 60.54
N VAL A 12 22.94 -33.53 60.81
CA VAL A 12 21.87 -33.90 59.87
C VAL A 12 20.96 -32.70 59.58
N ILE A 13 20.57 -31.95 60.61
CA ILE A 13 19.76 -30.73 60.44
C ILE A 13 20.52 -29.69 59.60
N CYS A 14 21.82 -29.49 59.87
CA CYS A 14 22.65 -28.56 59.12
C CYS A 14 22.75 -28.94 57.64
N LEU A 15 22.93 -30.23 57.34
CA LEU A 15 22.97 -30.74 55.97
C LEU A 15 21.63 -30.52 55.25
N ILE A 16 20.50 -30.82 55.89
CA ILE A 16 19.17 -30.61 55.31
C ILE A 16 18.94 -29.13 54.99
N VAL A 17 19.28 -28.23 55.90
CA VAL A 17 19.15 -26.78 55.68
C VAL A 17 20.04 -26.32 54.53
N SER A 18 21.29 -26.78 54.46
CA SER A 18 22.21 -26.41 53.38
C SER A 18 21.73 -26.90 52.01
N LEU A 19 21.19 -28.12 51.92
CA LEU A 19 20.62 -28.69 50.70
C LEU A 19 19.35 -27.96 50.28
N GLY A 20 18.48 -27.62 51.23
CA GLY A 20 17.27 -26.84 50.98
C GLY A 20 17.60 -25.45 50.43
N TRP A 21 18.60 -24.78 51.00
CA TRP A 21 19.06 -23.48 50.50
C TRP A 21 19.64 -23.57 49.09
N LEU A 22 20.49 -24.57 48.83
CA LEU A 22 21.08 -24.78 47.51
C LEU A 22 20.01 -25.10 46.46
N ALA A 23 19.05 -25.97 46.79
CA ALA A 23 17.93 -26.31 45.91
C ALA A 23 17.06 -25.08 45.59
N SER A 24 16.73 -24.26 46.60
CA SER A 24 16.01 -22.99 46.41
C SER A 24 16.80 -22.05 45.50
N HIS A 25 18.09 -21.87 45.76
CA HIS A 25 18.94 -20.98 44.96
C HIS A 25 18.99 -21.38 43.47
N TYR A 26 19.14 -22.67 43.17
CA TYR A 26 19.11 -23.14 41.79
C TYR A 26 17.71 -23.09 41.16
N HIS A 27 16.65 -23.31 41.95
CA HIS A 27 15.28 -23.17 41.47
C HIS A 27 14.95 -21.71 41.10
N ASP A 28 15.33 -20.76 41.95
CA ASP A 28 15.14 -19.33 41.71
C ASP A 28 15.94 -18.87 40.48
N ASN A 29 17.19 -19.31 40.34
CA ASN A 29 17.99 -19.03 39.14
C ASN A 29 17.37 -19.65 37.87
N ALA A 30 16.90 -20.90 37.93
CA ALA A 30 16.30 -21.58 36.79
C ALA A 30 14.98 -20.91 36.35
N THR A 31 14.15 -20.51 37.30
CA THR A 31 12.90 -19.79 37.02
C THR A 31 13.19 -18.41 36.43
N GLU A 32 14.19 -17.70 36.94
CA GLU A 32 14.59 -16.40 36.41
C GLU A 32 15.16 -16.50 34.99
N PHE A 33 16.04 -17.48 34.71
CA PHE A 33 16.53 -17.69 33.34
C PHE A 33 15.43 -18.10 32.37
N LYS A 34 14.48 -18.93 32.81
CA LYS A 34 13.30 -19.28 32.00
C LYS A 34 12.47 -18.03 31.69
N ARG A 35 12.22 -17.18 32.70
CA ARG A 35 11.50 -15.92 32.53
C ARG A 35 12.19 -15.00 31.51
N GLN A 36 13.50 -14.81 31.64
CA GLN A 36 14.28 -14.00 30.69
C GLN A 36 14.24 -14.58 29.28
N ARG A 37 14.38 -15.90 29.14
CA ARG A 37 14.28 -16.59 27.85
C ARG A 37 12.91 -16.38 27.20
N ASP A 38 11.84 -16.57 27.94
CA ASP A 38 10.48 -16.42 27.43
C ASP A 38 10.21 -14.96 27.02
N GLU A 39 10.71 -14.00 27.79
CA GLU A 39 10.64 -12.57 27.45
C GLU A 39 11.39 -12.24 26.14
N LYS A 40 12.60 -12.78 25.96
CA LYS A 40 13.38 -12.58 24.74
C LYS A 40 12.77 -13.28 23.53
N VAL A 41 12.23 -14.49 23.70
CA VAL A 41 11.52 -15.20 22.63
C VAL A 41 10.28 -14.41 22.20
N LYS A 42 9.51 -13.90 23.16
CA LYS A 42 8.35 -13.05 22.85
C LYS A 42 8.75 -11.78 22.10
N ALA A 43 9.79 -11.08 22.55
CA ALA A 43 10.29 -9.88 21.88
C ALA A 43 10.80 -10.18 20.46
N LEU A 44 11.51 -11.30 20.27
CA LEU A 44 12.00 -11.74 18.98
C LEU A 44 10.85 -12.08 18.04
N ASN A 45 9.85 -12.81 18.51
CA ASN A 45 8.67 -13.15 17.71
C ASN A 45 7.92 -11.89 17.26
N LEU A 46 7.70 -10.93 18.17
CA LEU A 46 7.06 -9.66 17.83
C LEU A 46 7.87 -8.86 16.78
N ALA A 47 9.20 -8.83 16.92
CA ALA A 47 10.06 -8.19 15.93
C ALA A 47 9.97 -8.89 14.57
N ASN A 48 9.94 -10.23 14.55
CA ASN A 48 9.85 -11.00 13.32
C ASN A 48 8.49 -10.84 12.63
N GLU A 49 7.39 -10.81 13.39
CA GLU A 49 6.06 -10.48 12.89
C GLU A 49 6.03 -9.07 12.28
N THR A 50 6.62 -8.09 12.97
CA THR A 50 6.72 -6.70 12.48
C THR A 50 7.51 -6.63 11.17
N ILE A 51 8.67 -7.30 11.08
CA ILE A 51 9.49 -7.33 9.87
C ILE A 51 8.73 -8.00 8.71
N THR A 52 8.01 -9.07 8.99
CA THR A 52 7.22 -9.79 7.98
C THR A 52 6.09 -8.92 7.44
N ASP A 53 5.39 -8.21 8.31
CA ASP A 53 4.36 -7.24 7.92
C ASP A 53 4.96 -6.11 7.08
N MET A 54 6.05 -5.48 7.55
CA MET A 54 6.75 -4.43 6.81
C MET A 54 7.20 -4.89 5.41
N THR A 55 7.76 -6.09 5.31
CA THR A 55 8.21 -6.66 4.02
C THR A 55 7.04 -6.90 3.07
N THR A 56 5.90 -7.33 3.60
CA THR A 56 4.69 -7.56 2.81
C THR A 56 4.13 -6.24 2.28
N ARG A 57 3.98 -5.23 3.15
CA ARG A 57 3.54 -3.89 2.76
C ARG A 57 4.47 -3.25 1.73
N GLN A 58 5.78 -3.38 1.87
CA GLN A 58 6.74 -2.88 0.87
C GLN A 58 6.53 -3.51 -0.50
N ARG A 59 6.31 -4.83 -0.56
CA ARG A 59 6.04 -5.54 -1.82
C ARG A 59 4.72 -5.08 -2.44
N ASP A 60 3.68 -4.94 -1.64
CA ASP A 60 2.36 -4.53 -2.11
C ASP A 60 2.38 -3.09 -2.64
N VAL A 61 3.07 -2.18 -1.95
CA VAL A 61 3.28 -0.79 -2.41
C VAL A 61 4.10 -0.75 -3.70
N ALA A 62 5.16 -1.55 -3.82
CA ALA A 62 5.93 -1.63 -5.06
C ALA A 62 5.10 -2.17 -6.24
N ALA A 63 4.22 -3.14 -6.00
CA ALA A 63 3.31 -3.65 -7.02
C ALA A 63 2.28 -2.58 -7.43
N LEU A 64 1.76 -1.81 -6.47
CA LEU A 64 0.84 -0.71 -6.73
C LEU A 64 1.49 0.40 -7.57
N ASP A 65 2.72 0.78 -7.21
CA ASP A 65 3.52 1.75 -7.95
C ASP A 65 3.79 1.28 -9.39
N ALA A 66 4.23 0.03 -9.56
CA ALA A 66 4.49 -0.53 -10.88
C ALA A 66 3.23 -0.55 -11.76
N LYS A 67 2.07 -0.89 -11.19
CA LYS A 67 0.77 -0.86 -11.89
C LYS A 67 0.47 0.55 -12.41
N TYR A 68 0.46 1.55 -11.54
CA TYR A 68 0.06 2.90 -11.93
C TYR A 68 1.09 3.65 -12.76
N THR A 69 2.38 3.38 -12.56
CA THR A 69 3.45 3.89 -13.43
C THR A 69 3.29 3.36 -14.85
N LYS A 70 2.97 2.07 -15.00
CA LYS A 70 2.71 1.47 -16.32
C LYS A 70 1.46 2.07 -16.97
N GLU A 71 0.33 2.10 -16.27
CA GLU A 71 -0.92 2.68 -16.79
C GLU A 71 -0.73 4.15 -17.22
N LEU A 72 0.02 4.93 -16.43
CA LEU A 72 0.34 6.32 -16.75
C LEU A 72 1.23 6.44 -17.99
N ALA A 73 2.26 5.60 -18.12
CA ALA A 73 3.16 5.60 -19.25
C ALA A 73 2.43 5.21 -20.54
N ASP A 74 1.61 4.16 -20.50
CA ASP A 74 0.81 3.70 -21.65
C ASP A 74 -0.17 4.80 -22.11
N ALA A 75 -0.89 5.42 -21.17
CA ALA A 75 -1.84 6.49 -21.48
C ALA A 75 -1.17 7.77 -22.01
N LYS A 76 0.03 8.10 -21.52
CA LYS A 76 0.85 9.20 -22.06
C LYS A 76 1.34 8.88 -23.48
N ALA A 77 1.83 7.66 -23.72
CA ALA A 77 2.28 7.24 -25.04
C ALA A 77 1.16 7.30 -26.08
N GLU A 78 -0.07 6.91 -25.71
CA GLU A 78 -1.25 7.09 -26.57
C GLU A 78 -1.53 8.57 -26.87
N ASN A 79 -1.45 9.45 -25.87
CA ASN A 79 -1.65 10.89 -26.07
C ASN A 79 -0.59 11.47 -27.00
N ASP A 80 0.68 11.13 -26.79
CA ASP A 80 1.80 11.56 -27.62
C ASP A 80 1.67 11.06 -29.07
N ALA A 81 1.10 9.86 -29.27
CA ALA A 81 0.79 9.35 -30.61
C ALA A 81 -0.31 10.19 -31.30
N LEU A 82 -1.34 10.60 -30.57
CA LEU A 82 -2.39 11.49 -31.09
C LEU A 82 -1.83 12.88 -31.41
N GLN A 83 -0.94 13.40 -30.58
CA GLN A 83 -0.32 14.71 -30.80
C GLN A 83 0.55 14.70 -32.06
N ARG A 84 1.42 13.68 -32.21
CA ARG A 84 2.18 13.47 -33.44
C ARG A 84 1.30 13.33 -34.68
N LYS A 85 0.13 12.68 -34.56
CA LYS A 85 -0.83 12.57 -35.67
C LYS A 85 -1.35 13.95 -36.10
N LEU A 86 -1.69 14.83 -35.15
CA LEU A 86 -2.13 16.20 -35.45
C LEU A 86 -0.99 17.03 -36.05
N ASP A 87 0.22 16.93 -35.52
CA ASP A 87 1.38 17.67 -36.00
C ASP A 87 1.76 17.27 -37.44
N ASN A 88 1.50 16.02 -37.82
CA ASN A 88 1.65 15.53 -39.20
C ASN A 88 0.44 15.87 -40.12
N GLY A 89 -0.47 16.73 -39.68
CA GLY A 89 -1.66 17.16 -40.46
C GLY A 89 -2.81 16.14 -40.48
N GLY A 90 -2.74 15.09 -39.66
CA GLY A 90 -3.81 14.12 -39.52
C GLY A 90 -4.97 14.62 -38.64
N ARG A 91 -6.08 13.86 -38.62
CA ARG A 91 -7.27 14.17 -37.81
C ARG A 91 -7.40 13.23 -36.61
N VAL A 92 -7.81 13.76 -35.46
CA VAL A 92 -8.12 13.01 -34.23
C VAL A 92 -9.62 13.11 -33.95
N LEU A 93 -10.23 11.99 -33.56
CA LEU A 93 -11.64 11.93 -33.22
C LEU A 93 -11.79 12.21 -31.72
N VAL A 94 -12.69 13.14 -31.38
CA VAL A 94 -13.05 13.44 -30.00
C VAL A 94 -14.51 13.07 -29.80
N LYS A 95 -14.80 12.30 -28.76
CA LYS A 95 -16.18 11.98 -28.39
C LYS A 95 -16.81 13.24 -27.79
N GLY A 96 -17.65 13.90 -28.57
CA GLY A 96 -18.44 15.07 -28.14
C GLY A 96 -19.91 14.73 -27.98
N LYS A 97 -20.61 15.47 -27.11
CA LYS A 97 -22.07 15.52 -27.06
C LYS A 97 -22.47 17.00 -27.10
N CYS A 98 -23.19 17.40 -28.14
CA CYS A 98 -23.83 18.71 -28.20
C CYS A 98 -25.28 18.56 -27.76
N PRO A 99 -25.66 19.00 -26.55
CA PRO A 99 -27.06 19.14 -26.21
C PRO A 99 -27.63 20.30 -27.03
N VAL A 100 -28.36 20.00 -28.10
CA VAL A 100 -29.17 21.01 -28.78
C VAL A 100 -30.35 21.33 -27.85
N SER A 101 -30.42 22.55 -27.34
CA SER A 101 -31.65 23.07 -26.74
C SER A 101 -32.71 23.10 -27.83
N ALA A 102 -33.63 22.13 -27.81
CA ALA A 102 -34.73 22.08 -28.77
C ALA A 102 -35.66 23.28 -28.55
N SER A 103 -35.41 24.40 -29.21
CA SER A 103 -36.50 25.26 -29.64
C SER A 103 -37.16 24.54 -30.81
N THR A 104 -38.37 24.04 -30.57
CA THR A 104 -39.21 23.32 -31.52
C THR A 104 -39.53 24.21 -32.72
N GLN A 105 -38.68 24.19 -33.74
CA GLN A 105 -39.11 24.46 -35.11
C GLN A 105 -39.70 23.17 -35.67
N THR A 106 -40.85 23.28 -36.35
CA THR A 106 -41.56 22.17 -37.00
C THR A 106 -40.58 21.27 -37.75
N ALA A 107 -40.59 19.96 -37.44
CA ALA A 107 -39.71 18.99 -38.07
C ALA A 107 -39.95 18.97 -39.60
N GLY A 108 -39.03 19.56 -40.35
CA GLY A 108 -38.96 19.40 -41.80
C GLY A 108 -38.47 18.00 -42.18
N ALA A 109 -38.64 17.64 -43.46
CA ALA A 109 -38.10 16.39 -44.00
C ALA A 109 -36.61 16.24 -43.64
N ALA A 110 -36.19 15.03 -43.26
CA ALA A 110 -34.80 14.76 -42.90
C ALA A 110 -33.87 15.15 -44.06
N SER A 111 -33.12 16.23 -43.87
CA SER A 111 -32.14 16.73 -44.83
C SER A 111 -30.84 16.96 -44.07
N MET A 112 -29.71 16.54 -44.64
CA MET A 112 -28.39 16.92 -44.13
C MET A 112 -28.22 18.42 -44.38
N GLY A 113 -28.10 19.22 -43.31
CA GLY A 113 -27.77 20.63 -43.46
C GLY A 113 -26.38 20.78 -44.08
N ASP A 114 -26.26 21.59 -45.12
CA ASP A 114 -24.99 21.94 -45.75
C ASP A 114 -24.35 23.10 -44.97
N ASP A 115 -23.98 22.81 -43.72
CA ASP A 115 -23.34 23.78 -42.82
C ASP A 115 -21.82 23.71 -42.95
N ALA A 116 -21.14 24.82 -42.65
CA ALA A 116 -19.69 24.88 -42.71
C ALA A 116 -19.06 23.86 -41.74
N THR A 117 -18.00 23.18 -42.19
CA THR A 117 -17.25 22.26 -41.31
C THR A 117 -16.66 23.07 -40.15
N VAL A 118 -17.04 22.72 -38.92
CA VAL A 118 -16.43 23.30 -37.72
C VAL A 118 -15.07 22.64 -37.50
N GLU A 119 -14.00 23.34 -37.88
CA GLU A 119 -12.63 22.93 -37.60
C GLU A 119 -12.09 23.70 -36.38
N LEU A 120 -11.55 22.99 -35.40
CA LEU A 120 -10.77 23.63 -34.34
C LEU A 120 -9.48 24.19 -34.95
N SER A 121 -9.08 25.38 -34.49
CA SER A 121 -7.76 25.90 -34.85
C SER A 121 -6.65 24.94 -34.41
N ALA A 122 -5.53 24.93 -35.13
CA ALA A 122 -4.39 24.07 -34.79
C ALA A 122 -3.90 24.25 -33.33
N VAL A 123 -4.01 25.47 -32.79
CA VAL A 123 -3.72 25.78 -31.39
C VAL A 123 -4.74 25.11 -30.46
N ALA A 124 -6.04 25.25 -30.76
CA ALA A 124 -7.09 24.65 -29.96
C ALA A 124 -7.01 23.10 -29.96
N GLY A 125 -6.70 22.49 -31.11
CA GLY A 125 -6.50 21.04 -31.22
C GLY A 125 -5.37 20.51 -30.33
N ARG A 126 -4.20 21.18 -30.32
CA ARG A 126 -3.08 20.82 -29.42
C ARG A 126 -3.43 21.03 -27.94
N ASN A 127 -4.14 22.12 -27.62
CA ASN A 127 -4.55 22.40 -26.24
C ASN A 127 -5.45 21.30 -25.67
N VAL A 128 -6.35 20.72 -26.48
CA VAL A 128 -7.21 19.60 -26.04
C VAL A 128 -6.38 18.39 -25.62
N LEU A 129 -5.35 18.02 -26.38
CA LEU A 129 -4.47 16.90 -26.02
C LEU A 129 -3.58 17.20 -24.81
N GLY A 130 -3.13 18.45 -24.66
CA GLY A 130 -2.44 18.93 -23.46
C GLY A 130 -3.31 18.81 -22.21
N ILE A 131 -4.57 19.25 -22.28
CA ILE A 131 -5.55 19.09 -21.20
C ILE A 131 -5.78 17.60 -20.89
N ARG A 132 -5.95 16.77 -21.92
CA ARG A 132 -6.08 15.31 -21.74
C ARG A 132 -4.88 14.72 -20.98
N SER A 133 -3.66 15.14 -21.31
CA SER A 133 -2.44 14.67 -20.63
C SER A 133 -2.43 15.05 -19.15
N GLY A 134 -2.79 16.29 -18.82
CA GLY A 134 -2.97 16.74 -17.43
C GLY A 134 -4.00 15.90 -16.68
N ILE A 135 -5.20 15.72 -17.25
CA ILE A 135 -6.27 14.92 -16.65
C ILE A 135 -5.83 13.47 -16.42
N ILE A 136 -5.12 12.85 -17.37
CA ILE A 136 -4.59 11.49 -17.21
C ILE A 136 -3.65 11.43 -16.00
N SER A 137 -2.73 12.39 -15.89
CA SER A 137 -1.78 12.45 -14.78
C SER A 137 -2.48 12.61 -13.44
N ASP A 138 -3.39 13.57 -13.32
CA ASP A 138 -4.11 13.87 -12.08
C ASP A 138 -5.01 12.70 -11.66
N GLN A 139 -5.77 12.13 -12.60
CA GLN A 139 -6.64 10.99 -12.29
C GLN A 139 -5.85 9.74 -11.89
N THR A 140 -4.71 9.48 -12.53
CA THR A 140 -3.86 8.36 -12.14
C THR A 140 -3.27 8.58 -10.75
N ALA A 141 -2.80 9.78 -10.43
CA ALA A 141 -2.30 10.12 -9.10
C ALA A 141 -3.38 9.95 -8.02
N LEU A 142 -4.60 10.43 -8.29
CA LEU A 142 -5.74 10.29 -7.38
C LEU A 142 -6.12 8.81 -7.16
N ARG A 143 -6.21 8.02 -8.24
CA ARG A 143 -6.52 6.58 -8.14
C ARG A 143 -5.43 5.82 -7.38
N ALA A 144 -4.16 6.10 -7.66
CA ALA A 144 -3.04 5.50 -6.95
C ALA A 144 -3.08 5.81 -5.45
N LEU A 145 -3.35 7.06 -5.08
CA LEU A 145 -3.48 7.46 -3.68
C LEU A 145 -4.68 6.81 -3.00
N GLN A 146 -5.83 6.75 -3.66
CA GLN A 146 -7.03 6.10 -3.13
C GLN A 146 -6.79 4.60 -2.88
N ASP A 147 -6.23 3.88 -3.85
CA ASP A 147 -5.90 2.47 -3.70
C ASP A 147 -4.84 2.25 -2.62
N TYR A 148 -3.83 3.13 -2.50
CA TYR A 148 -2.84 3.07 -1.43
C TYR A 148 -3.51 3.19 -0.05
N ILE A 149 -4.39 4.19 0.13
CA ILE A 149 -5.09 4.39 1.41
C ILE A 149 -5.96 3.17 1.74
N HIS A 150 -6.74 2.67 0.78
CA HIS A 150 -7.63 1.53 0.98
C HIS A 150 -6.87 0.22 1.28
N THR A 151 -5.70 0.02 0.68
CA THR A 151 -4.96 -1.24 0.80
C THR A 151 -3.87 -1.23 1.88
N GLN A 152 -3.32 -0.06 2.23
CA GLN A 152 -2.18 0.06 3.15
C GLN A 152 -2.51 0.82 4.44
N CYS A 153 -3.46 1.76 4.43
CA CYS A 153 -3.75 2.60 5.59
C CYS A 153 -4.99 2.17 6.36
N LEU A 154 -6.04 1.73 5.67
CA LEU A 154 -7.31 1.30 6.26
C LEU A 154 -7.34 -0.20 6.62
N ARG A 155 -6.22 -0.90 6.39
CA ARG A 155 -6.03 -2.31 6.73
C ARG A 155 -5.29 -2.47 8.05
#